data_AF-A0A7W9G420-F1
#
_entry.id   AF-A0A7W9G420-F1
#
_cell.length_a   1.000
_cell.length_b   1.000
_cell.length_c   1.000
_cell.angle_alpha   90.00
_cell.angle_beta   90.00
_cell.angle_gamma   90.00
#
_symmetry.space_group_name_H-M   'P 1'
#
loop_
_entity.id
_entity.type
_entity.pdbx_description
1 polymer ?
#
loop_
_entity_poly.entity_id
_entity_poly.type
_entity_poly.pdbx_seq_one_letter_code
_entity_poly.pdbx_strand_id
1 'polypeptide(L)'
;MDADPSLKAAQKTVAVKILSPTQPVAPAPVAGLPYTPVEFEGLTVTPYVNGSGRLAYSIKARQMLAPRTNTKSNNSTEVAA
;
A
#
# COMPACT_ATOMS: atom_id res chain seq x y z
N MET A 1 -7.94 6.03 -3.51
CA MET A 1 -8.50 5.77 -2.17
C MET A 1 -9.21 7.03 -1.77
N ASP A 2 -10.55 7.01 -1.83
CA ASP A 2 -11.41 8.15 -1.50
C ASP A 2 -12.29 7.78 -0.31
N ALA A 3 -12.28 8.64 0.71
CA ALA A 3 -12.93 8.45 2.00
C ALA A 3 -14.44 8.66 1.95
N ASP A 4 -14.99 9.08 0.81
CA ASP A 4 -16.44 9.22 0.63
C ASP A 4 -17.17 7.87 0.81
N PRO A 5 -18.04 7.74 1.84
CA PRO A 5 -18.81 6.52 2.05
C PRO A 5 -19.85 6.28 0.95
N SER A 6 -20.30 7.31 0.22
CA SER A 6 -21.35 7.22 -0.81
C SER A 6 -20.91 6.47 -2.07
N LEU A 7 -19.61 6.43 -2.34
CA LEU A 7 -19.04 5.78 -3.52
C LEU A 7 -18.97 4.25 -3.36
N LYS A 8 -19.18 3.50 -4.45
CA LYS A 8 -19.00 2.04 -4.45
C LYS A 8 -17.52 1.70 -4.27
N ALA A 9 -17.23 0.57 -3.62
CA ALA A 9 -15.85 0.14 -3.35
C ALA A 9 -14.97 0.15 -4.61
N ALA A 10 -15.45 -0.43 -5.71
CA ALA A 10 -14.71 -0.49 -6.98
C ALA A 10 -14.37 0.88 -7.60
N GLN A 11 -15.03 1.96 -7.18
CA GLN A 11 -14.79 3.31 -7.67
C GLN A 11 -13.76 4.06 -6.82
N LYS A 12 -13.54 3.65 -5.56
CA LYS A 12 -12.67 4.35 -4.61
C LYS A 12 -11.48 3.55 -4.13
N THR A 13 -11.48 2.23 -4.32
CA THR A 13 -10.44 1.31 -3.83
C THR A 13 -9.85 0.46 -4.95
N VAL A 14 -8.71 -0.14 -4.66
CA VAL A 14 -8.08 -1.17 -5.48
C VAL A 14 -7.85 -2.40 -4.61
N ALA A 15 -8.16 -3.57 -5.13
CA ALA A 15 -7.94 -4.83 -4.42
C ALA A 15 -6.51 -5.33 -4.65
N VAL A 16 -5.79 -5.62 -3.56
CA VAL A 16 -4.45 -6.21 -3.59
C VAL A 16 -4.53 -7.62 -3.01
N LYS A 17 -4.05 -8.62 -3.76
CA LYS A 17 -3.95 -10.01 -3.28
C LYS A 17 -2.57 -10.23 -2.65
N ILE A 18 -2.52 -10.62 -1.38
CA ILE A 18 -1.26 -10.87 -0.69
C ILE A 18 -0.96 -12.38 -0.75
N LEU A 19 0.14 -12.74 -1.39
CA LEU A 19 0.61 -14.12 -1.53
C LEU A 19 1.74 -14.41 -0.54
N SER A 20 1.35 -14.64 0.71
CA SER A 20 2.24 -14.90 1.85
C SER A 20 2.02 -16.32 2.41
N PRO A 21 3.07 -17.05 2.85
CA PRO A 21 2.91 -18.33 3.53
C PRO A 21 2.24 -18.21 4.90
N THR A 22 2.34 -17.04 5.53
CA THR A 22 1.70 -16.72 6.82
C THR A 22 0.61 -15.66 6.62
N GLN A 23 -0.40 -15.68 7.49
CA GLN A 23 -1.49 -14.70 7.46
C GLN A 23 -0.92 -13.27 7.61
N PRO A 24 -1.13 -12.38 6.62
CA PRO A 24 -0.75 -10.99 6.76
C PRO A 24 -1.57 -10.30 7.84
N VAL A 25 -0.91 -9.51 8.68
CA VAL A 25 -1.55 -8.69 9.73
C VAL A 25 -1.47 -7.23 9.32
N ALA A 26 -2.59 -6.51 9.40
CA ALA A 26 -2.62 -5.09 9.09
C ALA A 26 -1.79 -4.29 10.11
N PRO A 27 -1.05 -3.26 9.67
CA PRO A 27 -0.40 -2.30 10.57
C PRO A 27 -1.40 -1.61 11.51
N ALA A 28 -0.88 -1.04 12.60
CA ALA A 28 -1.69 -0.27 13.52
C ALA A 28 -2.23 1.03 12.84
N PRO A 29 -3.49 1.42 13.11
CA PRO A 29 -4.03 2.69 12.65
C PRO A 29 -3.21 3.88 13.14
N VAL A 30 -3.11 4.92 12.32
CA VAL A 30 -2.44 6.18 12.68
C VAL A 30 -3.50 7.23 12.97
N ALA A 31 -3.41 7.86 14.14
CA ALA A 31 -4.37 8.88 14.58
C ALA A 31 -4.41 10.06 13.60
N GLY A 32 -5.62 10.58 13.33
CA GLY A 32 -5.84 11.73 12.46
C GLY A 32 -5.82 11.42 10.95
N LEU A 33 -5.54 10.19 10.53
CA LEU A 33 -5.62 9.78 9.13
C LEU A 33 -6.94 9.05 8.84
N PRO A 34 -7.56 9.27 7.66
CA PRO A 34 -8.79 8.57 7.27
C PRO A 34 -8.57 7.09 6.97
N TYR A 35 -7.32 6.67 6.75
CA TYR A 35 -6.91 5.31 6.46
C TYR A 35 -5.62 4.95 7.19
N THR A 36 -5.48 3.65 7.49
CA THR A 36 -4.20 3.12 7.97
C THR A 36 -3.20 3.10 6.82
N PRO A 37 -2.05 3.78 6.94
CA PRO A 37 -1.04 3.76 5.89
C PRO A 37 -0.32 2.42 5.90
N VAL A 38 -0.03 1.90 4.71
CA VAL A 38 0.51 0.56 4.50
C VAL A 38 1.51 0.58 3.36
N GLU A 39 2.64 -0.09 3.54
CA GLU A 39 3.58 -0.42 2.48
C GLU A 39 3.41 -1.89 2.04
N PHE A 40 3.32 -2.11 0.74
CA PHE A 40 3.31 -3.45 0.15
C PHE A 40 4.66 -3.76 -0.49
N GLU A 41 5.22 -4.92 -0.16
CA GLU A 41 6.48 -5.40 -0.74
C GLU A 41 6.24 -6.44 -1.83
N GLY A 42 7.12 -6.48 -2.84
CA GLY A 42 7.05 -7.45 -3.93
C GLY A 42 5.81 -7.26 -4.83
N LEU A 43 5.40 -6.01 -5.03
CA LEU A 43 4.21 -5.67 -5.78
C LEU A 43 4.37 -6.05 -7.25
N THR A 44 3.42 -6.81 -7.78
CA THR A 44 3.35 -7.21 -9.19
C THR A 44 2.01 -6.77 -9.76
N VAL A 45 2.02 -6.18 -10.95
CA VAL A 45 0.83 -5.77 -11.69
C VAL A 45 0.74 -6.59 -12.96
N THR A 46 -0.40 -7.26 -13.16
CA THR A 46 -0.64 -8.07 -14.36
C THR A 46 -1.86 -7.52 -15.11
N PRO A 47 -1.70 -6.99 -16.34
CA PRO A 47 -2.83 -6.60 -17.17
C PRO A 47 -3.58 -7.82 -17.72
N TYR A 48 -4.88 -7.71 -17.89
CA TYR A 48 -5.73 -8.72 -18.52
C TYR A 48 -7.01 -8.09 -19.09
N VAL A 49 -7.74 -8.83 -19.93
CA VAL A 49 -9.07 -8.44 -20.41
C VAL A 49 -10.13 -9.10 -19.53
N ASN A 50 -11.00 -8.31 -18.92
CA ASN A 50 -12.06 -8.82 -18.05
C ASN A 50 -13.26 -9.37 -18.87
N GLY A 51 -14.26 -9.94 -18.19
CA GLY A 51 -15.44 -10.55 -18.84
C GLY A 51 -16.29 -9.60 -19.69
N SER A 52 -16.07 -8.28 -19.62
CA SER A 52 -16.72 -7.27 -20.47
C SER A 52 -15.86 -6.81 -21.65
N GLY A 53 -14.73 -7.47 -21.92
CA GLY A 53 -13.80 -7.07 -22.98
C GLY A 53 -12.95 -5.84 -22.65
N ARG A 54 -12.90 -5.40 -21.39
CA ARG A 54 -12.18 -4.20 -20.95
C ARG A 54 -10.84 -4.55 -20.31
N LEU A 55 -9.83 -3.71 -20.52
CA LEU A 55 -8.54 -3.80 -19.83
C LEU A 55 -8.75 -3.66 -18.31
N ALA A 56 -8.15 -4.57 -17.56
CA ALA A 56 -8.15 -4.62 -16.11
C ALA A 56 -6.77 -5.05 -15.59
N TYR A 57 -6.55 -4.89 -14.29
CA TYR A 57 -5.27 -5.22 -13.64
C TYR A 57 -5.48 -6.09 -12.41
N SER A 58 -4.65 -7.14 -12.28
CA SER A 58 -4.49 -7.88 -11.04
C SER A 58 -3.26 -7.33 -10.33
N ILE A 59 -3.44 -6.84 -9.10
CA ILE A 59 -2.35 -6.40 -8.24
C ILE A 59 -2.10 -7.46 -7.17
N LYS A 60 -0.85 -7.90 -7.05
CA LYS A 60 -0.39 -8.89 -6.09
C LYS A 60 0.76 -8.31 -5.28
N ALA A 61 0.86 -8.68 -4.01
CA ALA A 61 1.98 -8.34 -3.14
C ALA A 61 2.45 -9.58 -2.37
N ARG A 62 3.64 -9.51 -1.78
CA ARG A 62 4.20 -10.57 -0.93
C ARG A 62 4.05 -10.28 0.55
N GLN A 63 4.16 -9.02 0.95
CA GLN A 63 4.09 -8.60 2.35
C GLN A 63 3.31 -7.29 2.51
N MET A 64 2.84 -7.04 3.73
CA MET A 64 2.11 -5.85 4.13
C MET A 64 2.74 -5.32 5.43
N LEU A 65 3.25 -4.09 5.40
CA LEU A 65 4.10 -3.52 6.45
C LEU A 65 3.64 -2.11 6.81
N ALA A 66 4.05 -1.65 8.00
CA ALA A 66 3.94 -0.24 8.35
C ALA A 66 4.87 0.60 7.44
N PRO A 67 4.53 1.88 7.17
CA PRO A 67 5.40 2.75 6.40
C PRO A 67 6.76 2.94 7.05
N ARG A 68 7.82 2.99 6.24
CA ARG A 68 9.17 3.26 6.74
C ARG A 68 9.28 4.73 7.15
N THR A 69 9.71 4.99 8.37
CA THR A 69 10.07 6.35 8.80
C THR A 69 11.38 6.76 8.13
N ASN A 70 11.32 7.58 7.08
CA ASN A 70 12.51 8.19 6.49
C ASN A 70 13.05 9.28 7.43
N THR A 71 13.70 8.88 8.51
CA THR A 71 14.56 9.79 9.27
C THR A 71 15.79 10.04 8.41
N LYS A 72 15.83 11.17 7.68
CA LYS A 72 17.06 11.64 7.06
C LYS A 72 18.12 11.78 8.17
N SER A 73 19.08 10.87 8.24
CA SER A 73 20.26 11.05 9.08
C SER A 73 21.13 12.14 8.42
N ASN A 74 20.85 13.41 8.74
CA ASN A 74 21.75 14.50 8.43
C ASN A 74 22.93 14.42 9.39
N ASN A 75 23.84 13.47 9.19
CA ASN A 75 25.12 13.46 9.88
C ASN A 75 26.07 14.43 9.15
N SER A 76 25.87 15.72 9.34
CA SER A 76 26.92 16.71 9.14
C SER A 76 27.82 16.65 10.37
N THR A 77 28.92 15.91 10.26
CA THR A 77 30.03 15.95 11.20
C THR A 77 30.63 17.36 11.15
N GLU A 78 30.28 18.21 12.10
CA GLU A 78 31.01 19.43 12.41
C GLU A 78 32.30 19.02 13.14
N VAL A 79 33.42 19.00 12.42
CA VAL A 79 34.74 18.83 13.01
C VAL A 79 35.18 20.21 13.48
N ALA A 80 35.08 20.46 14.77
CA ALA A 80 35.75 21.59 15.42
C ALA A 80 37.26 21.30 15.50
N ALA A 81 38.06 22.19 14.93
CA ALA A 81 39.50 22.33 15.16
C ALA A 81 39.82 23.83 15.21
#